data_AF-A0A961HS69-F1
#
_entry.id   AF-A0A961HS69-F1
#
_cell.length_a   1.000
_cell.length_b   1.000
_cell.length_c   1.000
_cell.angle_alpha   90.00
_cell.angle_beta   90.00
_cell.angle_gamma   90.00
#
_symmetry.space_group_name_H-M   'P 1'
#
loop_
_entity.id
_entity.type
_entity.pdbx_description
1 polymer ?
#
loop_
_entity_poly.entity_id
_entity_poly.type
_entity_poly.pdbx_seq_one_letter_code
_entity_poly.pdbx_strand_id
1 'polypeptide(L)'
;MNQVKPAPISAFLRARSLWGRLNTTIRIASLLPLLVSLQCSGIKDQPDPRPFEAVENDLFLRGDLHRFYAKLEKLQKEKKGVIRVLFFGDSVIWGDCLTVRLKRDFQRDFGDGGRGLLRLVDWAPTRLMDHSNLTSGAFEKKKIPFESFQIPTFPDLGFTGFSYRPFREGGQSVQAIAPHTGNYDVRHYQKTQKTHPDWPTIDDVGPPRDAKFGTDGESWNRLQLILRSGGQPANLHVRYEDETGQWNSQKKEVSFSGGCQSVEFAIPGARKVEVTFMGRPWIDGMAVETDAGVSFSSIVMRGLHQAWLLGVPEAQMQCGYRAYKPDLIIFQFGINESQTLHYAVEGFTAEKYEGQLRRLYGRLQKAVPEASILVLGPWDRLLKQNGSFQPYQAHTTVRQIQKRVAHDLNLAYFDGYIFFERTGGIRKAVSRGLIQMDYTHVTYPGGHYVADALYNQLIDDYRAWLQE
;
A
#
# COMPACT_ATOMS: atom_id res chain seq x y z
N MET A 1 40.75 -32.23 28.90
CA MET A 1 41.54 -32.86 29.98
C MET A 1 41.78 -31.81 31.06
N ASN A 2 41.26 -32.12 32.27
CA ASN A 2 41.67 -31.78 33.65
C ASN A 2 42.34 -30.44 33.99
N GLN A 3 42.10 -29.79 35.14
CA GLN A 3 41.03 -29.71 36.16
C GLN A 3 41.58 -28.78 37.27
N VAL A 4 40.77 -27.80 37.75
CA VAL A 4 40.45 -27.51 39.18
C VAL A 4 41.52 -26.75 40.03
N LYS A 5 41.31 -25.48 40.47
CA LYS A 5 40.53 -24.92 41.64
C LYS A 5 41.11 -25.32 43.04
N PRO A 6 40.81 -24.67 44.21
CA PRO A 6 39.83 -23.60 44.56
C PRO A 6 40.29 -22.52 45.62
N ALA A 7 39.31 -21.74 46.13
CA ALA A 7 39.27 -20.59 47.07
C ALA A 7 39.53 -20.86 48.58
N PRO A 8 39.30 -19.87 49.49
CA PRO A 8 38.06 -19.83 50.35
C PRO A 8 37.50 -18.38 50.59
N ILE A 9 36.22 -18.04 50.87
CA ILE A 9 35.15 -18.38 51.88
C ILE A 9 35.51 -17.90 53.32
N SER A 10 34.81 -17.04 54.08
CA SER A 10 33.41 -16.95 54.63
C SER A 10 33.29 -15.62 55.44
N ALA A 11 32.19 -14.86 55.57
CA ALA A 11 30.83 -15.02 56.18
C ALA A 11 30.70 -14.77 57.71
N PHE A 12 29.52 -14.23 58.13
CA PHE A 12 28.91 -13.92 59.48
C PHE A 12 28.72 -12.42 59.77
N LEU A 13 27.52 -11.78 59.82
CA LEU A 13 26.21 -11.95 60.51
C LEU A 13 26.06 -11.21 61.87
N ARG A 14 25.07 -10.29 61.88
CA ARG A 14 24.06 -9.96 62.93
C ARG A 14 24.32 -8.95 64.09
N ALA A 15 23.56 -7.84 63.99
CA ALA A 15 22.37 -7.49 64.81
C ALA A 15 22.42 -6.40 65.91
N ARG A 16 21.25 -5.73 66.02
CA ARG A 16 20.68 -4.88 67.10
C ARG A 16 21.21 -3.45 67.24
N SER A 17 20.47 -2.42 67.68
CA SER A 17 19.06 -1.97 67.77
C SER A 17 19.06 -0.78 68.76
N LEU A 18 18.05 0.11 68.70
CA LEU A 18 17.57 1.10 69.73
C LEU A 18 17.72 2.56 69.26
N TRP A 19 16.65 3.33 68.94
CA TRP A 19 15.49 3.84 69.71
C TRP A 19 15.67 5.32 70.11
N GLY A 20 14.65 6.14 69.84
CA GLY A 20 14.50 7.53 70.31
C GLY A 20 13.52 8.33 69.44
N ARG A 21 12.23 8.00 69.45
CA ARG A 21 11.12 8.72 70.13
C ARG A 21 10.78 10.11 69.58
N LEU A 22 9.53 10.26 69.11
CA LEU A 22 8.55 11.17 69.73
C LEU A 22 7.11 10.86 69.27
N ASN A 23 6.22 10.89 70.26
CA ASN A 23 4.78 10.61 70.22
C ASN A 23 4.00 11.74 69.52
N THR A 24 2.87 11.44 68.87
CA THR A 24 1.50 11.72 69.36
C THR A 24 0.42 11.38 68.34
N THR A 25 -0.75 11.09 68.89
CA THR A 25 -1.91 10.36 68.36
C THR A 25 -2.81 11.23 67.47
N ILE A 26 -3.09 10.85 66.21
CA ILE A 26 -4.24 11.37 65.43
C ILE A 26 -4.84 10.25 64.57
N ARG A 27 -6.18 10.19 64.57
CA ARG A 27 -7.08 9.24 63.90
C ARG A 27 -6.75 9.04 62.41
N ILE A 28 -6.69 7.79 61.97
CA ILE A 28 -6.61 7.42 60.54
C ILE A 28 -7.99 7.62 59.92
N ALA A 29 -8.18 8.78 59.28
CA ALA A 29 -9.16 8.95 58.22
C ALA A 29 -8.45 8.69 56.88
N SER A 30 -8.99 7.75 56.12
CA SER A 30 -8.54 7.31 54.81
C SER A 30 -8.48 8.46 53.80
N LEU A 31 -7.26 8.89 53.45
CA LEU A 31 -7.00 9.78 52.32
C LEU A 31 -6.72 8.94 51.07
N LEU A 32 -7.73 8.83 50.20
CA LEU A 32 -7.55 8.45 48.80
C LEU A 32 -6.61 9.47 48.13
N PRO A 33 -5.62 9.05 47.31
CA PRO A 33 -5.02 9.96 46.36
C PRO A 33 -6.05 10.22 45.25
N LEU A 34 -6.34 11.50 45.00
CA LEU A 34 -7.09 11.97 43.82
C LEU A 34 -6.33 11.53 42.56
N LEU A 35 -6.71 10.39 41.99
CA LEU A 35 -6.46 10.07 40.59
C LEU A 35 -7.41 10.95 39.78
N VAL A 36 -6.87 12.05 39.23
CA VAL A 36 -7.54 12.78 38.16
C VAL A 36 -7.58 11.84 36.96
N SER A 37 -8.67 11.11 36.83
CA SER A 37 -9.02 10.42 35.59
C SER A 37 -9.29 11.49 34.54
N LEU A 38 -8.34 11.72 33.63
CA LEU A 38 -8.69 12.22 32.31
C LEU A 38 -9.53 11.12 31.65
N GLN A 39 -10.84 11.20 31.86
CA GLN A 39 -11.81 10.55 30.98
C GLN A 39 -11.73 11.29 29.64
N CYS A 40 -10.84 10.81 28.76
CA CYS A 40 -11.19 10.84 27.34
C CYS A 40 -12.50 10.08 27.23
N SER A 41 -13.55 10.75 26.79
CA SER A 41 -14.82 10.14 26.38
C SER A 41 -14.54 9.23 25.18
N GLY A 42 -14.02 8.04 25.47
CA GLY A 42 -13.92 6.93 24.55
C GLY A 42 -15.32 6.46 24.22
N ILE A 43 -15.52 6.21 22.93
CA ILE A 43 -16.72 5.66 22.31
C ILE A 43 -17.29 4.54 23.22
N LYS A 44 -18.48 4.77 23.77
CA LYS A 44 -19.22 3.74 24.50
C LYS A 44 -19.81 2.75 23.49
N ASP A 45 -19.76 1.47 23.84
CA ASP A 45 -20.45 0.34 23.20
C ASP A 45 -19.99 -0.07 21.80
N GLN A 46 -18.69 -0.38 21.62
CA GLN A 46 -18.31 -1.31 20.55
C GLN A 46 -18.34 -2.75 21.11
N PRO A 47 -19.09 -3.68 20.49
CA PRO A 47 -19.06 -5.08 20.90
C PRO A 47 -17.63 -5.61 20.80
N ASP A 48 -17.28 -6.56 21.68
CA ASP A 48 -15.99 -7.24 21.62
C ASP A 48 -15.75 -7.75 20.19
N PRO A 49 -14.53 -7.57 19.64
CA PRO A 49 -14.23 -8.06 18.30
C PRO A 49 -14.52 -9.57 18.24
N ARG A 50 -15.26 -9.99 17.21
CA ARG A 50 -15.60 -11.40 16.98
C ARG A 50 -14.31 -12.24 17.03
N PRO A 51 -14.30 -13.44 17.67
CA PRO A 51 -13.12 -14.29 17.67
C PRO A 51 -12.71 -14.67 16.24
N PHE A 52 -11.41 -14.88 16.01
CA PHE A 52 -10.89 -15.13 14.66
C PHE A 52 -11.55 -16.34 13.99
N GLU A 53 -11.83 -17.39 14.75
CA GLU A 53 -12.48 -18.62 14.28
C GLU A 53 -13.90 -18.37 13.72
N ALA A 54 -14.58 -17.31 14.18
CA ALA A 54 -15.90 -16.94 13.67
C ALA A 54 -15.83 -16.18 12.33
N VAL A 55 -14.65 -15.71 11.92
CA VAL A 55 -14.46 -14.82 10.76
C VAL A 55 -13.41 -15.32 9.77
N GLU A 56 -12.72 -16.42 10.07
CA GLU A 56 -11.63 -16.96 9.24
C GLU A 56 -12.05 -17.35 7.81
N ASN A 57 -13.36 -17.57 7.59
CA ASN A 57 -13.92 -17.91 6.28
C ASN A 57 -14.81 -16.81 5.68
N ASP A 58 -14.89 -15.64 6.33
CA ASP A 58 -15.62 -14.48 5.79
C ASP A 58 -14.91 -13.96 4.52
N LEU A 59 -15.65 -13.61 3.48
CA LEU A 59 -15.05 -13.02 2.26
C LEU A 59 -14.34 -11.69 2.58
N PHE A 60 -14.88 -10.93 3.54
CA PHE A 60 -14.45 -9.59 3.84
C PHE A 60 -14.45 -9.35 5.35
N LEU A 61 -13.38 -8.73 5.85
CA LEU A 61 -13.28 -8.14 7.17
C LEU A 61 -13.16 -6.62 7.00
N ARG A 62 -14.09 -5.85 7.55
CA ARG A 62 -14.09 -4.38 7.45
C ARG A 62 -12.86 -3.75 8.09
N GLY A 63 -12.47 -4.21 9.28
CA GLY A 63 -11.41 -3.59 10.08
C GLY A 63 -11.62 -2.08 10.24
N ASP A 64 -10.54 -1.30 10.17
CA ASP A 64 -10.53 0.15 10.37
C ASP A 64 -10.78 0.95 9.07
N LEU A 65 -11.83 0.64 8.31
CA LEU A 65 -12.19 1.40 7.09
C LEU A 65 -12.99 2.68 7.35
N HIS A 66 -13.47 2.91 8.58
CA HIS A 66 -14.26 4.09 8.91
C HIS A 66 -13.53 5.40 8.61
N ARG A 67 -12.21 5.45 8.78
CA ARG A 67 -11.41 6.65 8.43
C ARG A 67 -11.47 6.95 6.95
N PHE A 68 -11.24 5.94 6.11
CA PHE A 68 -11.34 6.08 4.66
C PHE A 68 -12.76 6.45 4.21
N TYR A 69 -13.78 5.83 4.80
CA TYR A 69 -15.19 6.12 4.51
C TYR A 69 -15.60 7.54 4.87
N ALA A 70 -15.17 8.04 6.03
CA ALA A 70 -15.40 9.44 6.40
C ALA A 70 -14.75 10.41 5.40
N LYS A 71 -13.59 10.07 4.82
CA LYS A 71 -12.96 10.87 3.75
C LYS A 71 -13.78 10.82 2.46
N LEU A 72 -14.24 9.64 2.04
CA LEU A 72 -15.11 9.49 0.86
C LEU A 72 -16.39 10.31 1.01
N GLU A 73 -17.04 10.24 2.17
CA GLU A 73 -18.24 11.02 2.47
C GLU A 73 -17.98 12.52 2.40
N LYS A 74 -16.89 12.98 3.04
CA LYS A 74 -16.47 14.38 2.98
C LYS A 74 -16.23 14.83 1.55
N LEU A 75 -15.51 14.05 0.75
CA LEU A 75 -15.27 14.35 -0.67
C LEU A 75 -16.58 14.45 -1.45
N GLN A 76 -17.53 13.54 -1.22
CA GLN A 76 -18.81 13.57 -1.91
C GLN A 76 -19.65 14.80 -1.55
N LYS A 77 -19.63 15.24 -0.28
CA LYS A 77 -20.37 16.41 0.20
C LYS A 77 -19.72 17.73 -0.23
N GLU A 78 -18.41 17.85 -0.07
CA GLU A 78 -17.69 19.11 -0.27
C GLU A 78 -17.17 19.28 -1.71
N LYS A 79 -17.08 18.20 -2.49
CA LYS A 79 -16.47 18.18 -3.84
C LYS A 79 -15.07 18.81 -3.86
N LYS A 80 -14.32 18.61 -2.78
CA LYS A 80 -13.02 19.25 -2.55
C LYS A 80 -12.06 18.28 -1.87
N GLY A 81 -10.79 18.35 -2.29
CA GLY A 81 -9.71 17.57 -1.70
C GLY A 81 -9.50 16.25 -2.41
N VAL A 82 -8.29 15.72 -2.30
CA VAL A 82 -7.89 14.49 -2.96
C VAL A 82 -7.81 13.38 -1.92
N ILE A 83 -8.44 12.24 -2.23
CA ILE A 83 -8.28 11.00 -1.47
C ILE A 83 -7.20 10.17 -2.14
N ARG A 84 -6.17 9.78 -1.40
CA ARG A 84 -5.00 9.06 -1.92
C ARG A 84 -5.09 7.58 -1.59
N VAL A 85 -5.23 6.76 -2.63
CA VAL A 85 -5.15 5.30 -2.54
C VAL A 85 -3.77 4.85 -3.00
N LEU A 86 -3.07 4.07 -2.18
CA LEU A 86 -1.76 3.50 -2.47
C LEU A 86 -1.84 1.98 -2.50
N PHE A 87 -1.77 1.40 -3.70
CA PHE A 87 -1.86 -0.03 -3.91
C PHE A 87 -0.47 -0.64 -4.17
N PHE A 88 0.01 -1.44 -3.22
CA PHE A 88 1.18 -2.29 -3.40
C PHE A 88 0.78 -3.70 -3.83
N GLY A 89 1.52 -4.27 -4.77
CA GLY A 89 1.38 -5.69 -5.09
C GLY A 89 2.57 -6.28 -5.80
N ASP A 90 2.55 -7.60 -5.99
CA ASP A 90 3.64 -8.34 -6.64
C ASP A 90 3.42 -8.49 -8.16
N SER A 91 3.84 -9.62 -8.76
CA SER A 91 3.63 -9.88 -10.18
C SER A 91 2.16 -10.00 -10.57
N VAL A 92 1.27 -10.22 -9.61
CA VAL A 92 -0.15 -10.40 -9.84
C VAL A 92 -0.84 -9.15 -10.38
N ILE A 93 -0.49 -7.95 -9.89
CA ILE A 93 -1.04 -6.68 -10.38
C ILE A 93 -0.19 -6.07 -11.51
N TRP A 94 0.80 -6.80 -12.01
CA TRP A 94 1.73 -6.28 -13.01
C TRP A 94 0.99 -5.91 -14.32
N GLY A 95 1.44 -4.82 -14.96
CA GLY A 95 0.80 -4.28 -16.15
C GLY A 95 -0.45 -3.46 -15.86
N ASP A 96 -0.66 -3.06 -14.60
CA ASP A 96 -1.85 -2.33 -14.15
C ASP A 96 -3.14 -3.14 -14.37
N CYS A 97 -3.03 -4.47 -14.49
CA CYS A 97 -4.10 -5.36 -14.97
C CYS A 97 -5.34 -5.42 -14.07
N LEU A 98 -5.17 -5.11 -12.79
CA LEU A 98 -6.22 -5.02 -11.78
C LEU A 98 -6.40 -3.57 -11.33
N THR A 99 -5.29 -2.90 -11.03
CA THR A 99 -5.27 -1.57 -10.43
C THR A 99 -5.80 -0.48 -11.35
N VAL A 100 -5.67 -0.62 -12.67
CA VAL A 100 -6.27 0.36 -13.60
C VAL A 100 -7.80 0.35 -13.48
N ARG A 101 -8.41 -0.82 -13.31
CA ARG A 101 -9.86 -0.97 -13.17
C ARG A 101 -10.33 -0.34 -11.86
N LEU A 102 -9.72 -0.70 -10.74
CA LEU A 102 -10.03 -0.08 -9.44
C LEU A 102 -9.93 1.45 -9.49
N LYS A 103 -8.84 1.98 -10.05
CA LYS A 103 -8.66 3.42 -10.23
C LYS A 103 -9.86 4.01 -10.98
N ARG A 104 -10.20 3.44 -12.15
CA ARG A 104 -11.28 3.95 -13.00
C ARG A 104 -12.63 3.90 -12.28
N ASP A 105 -12.93 2.84 -11.52
CA ASP A 105 -14.18 2.73 -10.76
C ASP A 105 -14.27 3.78 -9.63
N PHE A 106 -13.20 3.96 -8.85
CA PHE A 106 -13.14 5.03 -7.85
C PHE A 106 -13.28 6.41 -8.48
N GLN A 107 -12.56 6.67 -9.58
CA GLN A 107 -12.62 7.96 -10.25
C GLN A 107 -13.98 8.21 -10.93
N ARG A 108 -14.64 7.15 -11.44
CA ARG A 108 -16.01 7.24 -11.97
C ARG A 108 -16.97 7.81 -10.94
N ASP A 109 -16.93 7.29 -9.71
CA ASP A 109 -17.94 7.57 -8.70
C ASP A 109 -17.56 8.71 -7.73
N PHE A 110 -16.26 9.02 -7.60
CA PHE A 110 -15.75 10.02 -6.65
C PHE A 110 -14.95 11.16 -7.31
N GLY A 111 -14.80 11.17 -8.64
CA GLY A 111 -14.05 12.17 -9.39
C GLY A 111 -12.58 11.80 -9.61
N ASP A 112 -11.97 12.32 -10.66
CA ASP A 112 -10.56 12.07 -10.99
C ASP A 112 -9.63 12.95 -10.15
N GLY A 113 -9.04 12.36 -9.11
CA GLY A 113 -8.06 13.00 -8.23
C GLY A 113 -6.64 13.06 -8.84
N GLY A 114 -6.47 12.61 -10.07
CA GLY A 114 -5.19 12.48 -10.77
C GLY A 114 -4.52 11.11 -10.59
N ARG A 115 -3.29 10.98 -11.11
CA ARG A 115 -2.61 9.68 -11.21
C ARG A 115 -1.93 9.25 -9.91
N GLY A 116 -1.73 10.16 -8.96
CA GLY A 116 -0.99 9.90 -7.74
C GLY A 116 0.50 9.70 -8.00
N LEU A 117 1.15 8.84 -7.22
CA LEU A 117 2.57 8.53 -7.37
C LEU A 117 2.86 7.89 -8.73
N LEU A 118 3.82 8.50 -9.41
CA LEU A 118 4.37 8.08 -10.67
C LEU A 118 5.72 7.39 -10.47
N ARG A 119 6.07 6.59 -11.47
CA ARG A 119 7.43 6.07 -11.62
C ARG A 119 8.24 7.12 -12.36
N LEU A 120 9.40 7.49 -11.83
CA LEU A 120 10.20 8.54 -12.47
C LEU A 120 10.69 8.11 -13.87
N VAL A 121 11.06 6.84 -14.02
CA VAL A 121 11.52 6.24 -15.29
C VAL A 121 10.56 5.12 -15.70
N ASP A 122 10.17 5.10 -16.98
CA ASP A 122 9.36 4.02 -17.54
C ASP A 122 10.19 2.75 -17.72
N TRP A 123 9.62 1.62 -17.34
CA TRP A 123 10.14 0.29 -17.64
C TRP A 123 9.00 -0.73 -17.50
N ALA A 124 9.05 -1.80 -18.30
CA ALA A 124 7.93 -2.73 -18.45
C ALA A 124 7.31 -3.21 -17.10
N PRO A 125 8.09 -3.53 -16.05
CA PRO A 125 7.57 -3.93 -14.74
C PRO A 125 6.70 -2.92 -13.98
N THR A 126 6.78 -1.62 -14.30
CA THR A 126 6.03 -0.59 -13.57
C THR A 126 5.30 0.36 -14.50
N ARG A 127 5.04 -0.08 -15.74
CA ARG A 127 4.23 0.69 -16.68
C ARG A 127 2.82 0.82 -16.12
N LEU A 128 2.28 2.03 -16.20
CA LEU A 128 0.96 2.40 -15.73
C LEU A 128 0.07 2.64 -16.94
N MET A 129 -1.18 2.19 -16.88
CA MET A 129 -2.19 2.52 -17.88
C MET A 129 -2.79 3.91 -17.61
N ASP A 130 -3.34 4.51 -18.66
CA ASP A 130 -3.87 5.88 -18.71
C ASP A 130 -2.85 6.92 -18.23
N HIS A 131 -1.58 6.66 -18.53
CA HIS A 131 -0.47 7.54 -18.20
C HIS A 131 0.65 7.37 -19.22
N SER A 132 1.25 8.48 -19.64
CA SER A 132 2.41 8.46 -20.53
C SER A 132 3.65 8.95 -19.78
N ASN A 133 4.55 8.03 -19.50
CA ASN A 133 5.87 8.36 -18.97
C ASN A 133 6.87 8.43 -20.13
N LEU A 134 7.26 9.64 -20.49
CA LEU A 134 8.17 9.93 -21.59
C LEU A 134 9.63 10.09 -21.11
N THR A 135 9.91 9.76 -19.86
CA THR A 135 11.25 9.88 -19.28
C THR A 135 12.20 8.85 -19.88
N SER A 136 13.16 9.30 -20.69
CA SER A 136 14.18 8.45 -21.30
C SER A 136 15.51 8.53 -20.52
N GLY A 137 15.87 7.46 -19.81
CA GLY A 137 17.16 7.37 -19.12
C GLY A 137 17.36 8.44 -18.04
N ALA A 138 18.60 8.88 -17.82
CA ALA A 138 19.00 9.94 -16.88
C ALA A 138 18.99 9.63 -15.37
N PHE A 139 18.37 8.55 -14.90
CA PHE A 139 18.33 8.22 -13.48
C PHE A 139 18.87 6.82 -13.16
N GLU A 140 19.69 6.76 -12.12
CA GLU A 140 19.93 5.54 -11.36
C GLU A 140 18.63 5.18 -10.62
N LYS A 141 18.25 3.91 -10.66
CA LYS A 141 17.08 3.37 -9.96
C LYS A 141 17.53 2.42 -8.87
N LYS A 142 17.10 2.69 -7.64
CA LYS A 142 17.21 1.77 -6.52
C LYS A 142 15.84 1.15 -6.24
N LYS A 143 15.85 -0.15 -5.96
CA LYS A 143 14.68 -0.91 -5.55
C LYS A 143 15.11 -1.90 -4.49
N ILE A 144 14.16 -2.38 -3.70
CA ILE A 144 14.37 -3.51 -2.80
C ILE A 144 15.02 -4.66 -3.62
N PRO A 145 16.20 -5.15 -3.20
CA PRO A 145 16.83 -6.27 -3.88
C PRO A 145 16.02 -7.55 -3.63
N PHE A 146 16.08 -8.47 -4.57
CA PHE A 146 15.79 -9.86 -4.26
C PHE A 146 16.94 -10.35 -3.37
N GLU A 147 16.67 -11.20 -2.38
CA GLU A 147 17.67 -11.85 -1.50
C GLU A 147 17.77 -11.24 -0.09
N SER A 148 16.92 -11.74 0.81
CA SER A 148 17.29 -12.18 2.16
C SER A 148 16.08 -12.12 3.08
N PHE A 149 15.75 -13.22 3.76
CA PHE A 149 14.71 -13.23 4.79
C PHE A 149 15.13 -12.55 6.10
N GLN A 150 16.39 -12.15 6.22
CA GLN A 150 16.88 -11.32 7.33
C GLN A 150 16.61 -9.82 7.12
N ILE A 151 16.34 -9.41 5.87
CA ILE A 151 15.93 -8.05 5.47
C ILE A 151 16.81 -6.96 6.11
N PRO A 152 18.07 -6.78 5.65
CA PRO A 152 18.91 -5.69 6.13
C PRO A 152 18.29 -4.33 5.76
N THR A 153 18.78 -3.27 6.40
CA THR A 153 18.39 -1.91 6.04
C THR A 153 19.08 -1.49 4.74
N PHE A 154 18.34 -0.85 3.83
CA PHE A 154 18.81 -0.34 2.55
C PHE A 154 18.74 1.21 2.55
N PRO A 155 19.83 1.91 2.90
CA PRO A 155 19.82 3.37 3.12
C PRO A 155 19.39 4.23 1.93
N ASP A 156 19.49 3.67 0.72
CA ASP A 156 19.17 4.37 -0.52
C ASP A 156 17.67 4.31 -0.87
N LEU A 157 16.84 3.50 -0.18
CA LEU A 157 15.44 3.26 -0.54
C LEU A 157 14.45 4.19 0.15
N GLY A 158 13.57 4.81 -0.63
CA GLY A 158 12.45 5.60 -0.13
C GLY A 158 11.30 4.75 0.39
N PHE A 159 10.29 5.43 0.91
CA PHE A 159 9.12 4.82 1.59
C PHE A 159 8.33 3.80 0.76
N THR A 160 8.40 3.87 -0.57
CA THR A 160 7.75 2.91 -1.49
C THR A 160 8.59 1.66 -1.78
N GLY A 161 9.80 1.57 -1.22
CA GLY A 161 10.78 0.54 -1.60
C GLY A 161 11.55 0.88 -2.89
N PHE A 162 11.38 2.10 -3.41
CA PHE A 162 12.08 2.60 -4.58
C PHE A 162 12.63 4.00 -4.34
N SER A 163 13.75 4.28 -4.99
CA SER A 163 14.29 5.63 -5.13
C SER A 163 14.93 5.81 -6.48
N TYR A 164 15.05 7.05 -6.90
CA TYR A 164 15.77 7.43 -8.09
C TYR A 164 16.82 8.47 -7.76
N ARG A 165 17.89 8.53 -8.55
CA ARG A 165 18.89 9.59 -8.44
C ARG A 165 19.38 9.97 -9.82
N PRO A 166 19.48 11.26 -10.18
CA PRO A 166 20.07 11.65 -11.44
C PRO A 166 21.50 11.09 -11.58
N PHE A 167 21.85 10.50 -12.73
CA PHE A 167 23.22 10.06 -13.01
C PHE A 167 24.19 11.25 -12.97
N ARG A 168 23.73 12.39 -13.48
CA ARG A 168 24.40 13.70 -13.45
C ARG A 168 23.36 14.78 -13.19
N GLU A 169 23.84 15.96 -12.85
CA GLU A 169 23.03 17.18 -12.79
C GLU A 169 22.29 17.42 -14.13
N GLY A 170 21.06 17.92 -14.04
CA GLY A 170 20.20 18.17 -15.20
C GLY A 170 19.38 16.96 -15.66
N GLY A 171 19.35 15.87 -14.90
CA GLY A 171 18.44 14.75 -15.18
C GLY A 171 17.00 15.23 -15.23
N GLN A 172 16.24 14.82 -16.26
CA GLN A 172 14.88 15.30 -16.50
C GLN A 172 13.89 14.15 -16.55
N SER A 173 12.76 14.29 -15.83
CA SER A 173 11.60 13.40 -15.96
C SER A 173 10.48 14.11 -16.71
N VAL A 174 9.83 13.41 -17.62
CA VAL A 174 8.73 13.91 -18.46
C VAL A 174 7.52 13.00 -18.30
N GLN A 175 6.41 13.57 -17.88
CA GLN A 175 5.16 12.87 -17.56
C GLN A 175 4.01 13.56 -18.29
N ALA A 176 3.11 12.80 -18.90
CA ALA A 176 1.96 13.35 -19.60
C ALA A 176 0.72 12.50 -19.35
N ILE A 177 -0.43 13.14 -19.38
CA ILE A 177 -1.71 12.46 -19.35
C ILE A 177 -1.86 11.64 -20.63
N ALA A 178 -2.48 10.47 -20.53
CA ALA A 178 -2.78 9.62 -21.68
C ALA A 178 -4.25 9.21 -21.70
N PRO A 179 -4.82 8.98 -22.90
CA PRO A 179 -6.13 8.38 -23.06
C PRO A 179 -6.28 7.06 -22.31
N HIS A 180 -7.54 6.78 -21.98
CA HIS A 180 -8.01 5.51 -21.46
C HIS A 180 -7.46 4.38 -22.34
N THR A 181 -6.61 3.56 -21.75
CA THR A 181 -5.96 2.45 -22.44
C THR A 181 -7.01 1.38 -22.71
N GLY A 182 -7.41 1.26 -23.97
CA GLY A 182 -8.35 0.24 -24.41
C GLY A 182 -7.71 -1.13 -24.35
N ASN A 183 -8.31 -2.06 -23.59
CA ASN A 183 -7.78 -3.39 -23.40
C ASN A 183 -8.41 -4.41 -24.38
N TYR A 184 -7.61 -4.92 -25.32
CA TYR A 184 -8.09 -5.90 -26.30
C TYR A 184 -8.59 -7.20 -25.65
N ASP A 185 -7.89 -7.71 -24.64
CA ASP A 185 -8.25 -8.96 -23.98
C ASP A 185 -9.59 -8.84 -23.24
N VAL A 186 -9.85 -7.69 -22.61
CA VAL A 186 -11.14 -7.39 -21.97
C VAL A 186 -12.27 -7.31 -23.00
N ARG A 187 -12.05 -6.59 -24.12
CA ARG A 187 -13.05 -6.54 -25.20
C ARG A 187 -13.33 -7.91 -25.82
N HIS A 188 -12.28 -8.71 -25.99
CA HIS A 188 -12.40 -10.08 -26.48
C HIS A 188 -13.20 -10.94 -25.50
N TYR A 189 -12.90 -10.86 -24.21
CA TYR A 189 -13.65 -11.53 -23.15
C TYR A 189 -15.13 -11.15 -23.17
N GLN A 190 -15.45 -9.85 -23.20
CA GLN A 190 -16.83 -9.34 -23.27
C GLN A 190 -17.57 -9.89 -24.49
N LYS A 191 -16.91 -9.96 -25.65
CA LYS A 191 -17.52 -10.54 -26.86
C LYS A 191 -17.82 -12.03 -26.68
N THR A 192 -16.91 -12.79 -26.08
CA THR A 192 -17.07 -14.22 -25.81
C THR A 192 -18.14 -14.49 -24.73
N GLN A 193 -18.22 -13.62 -23.73
CA GLN A 193 -19.21 -13.70 -22.65
C GLN A 193 -20.65 -13.60 -23.18
N LYS A 194 -20.90 -12.87 -24.27
CA LYS A 194 -22.23 -12.81 -24.92
C LYS A 194 -22.78 -14.17 -25.35
N THR A 195 -21.92 -15.14 -25.64
CA THR A 195 -22.34 -16.52 -25.96
C THR A 195 -22.15 -17.50 -24.80
N HIS A 196 -21.70 -17.02 -23.63
CA HIS A 196 -21.46 -17.81 -22.42
C HIS A 196 -22.06 -17.07 -21.21
N PRO A 197 -23.40 -17.06 -21.06
CA PRO A 197 -24.07 -16.26 -20.02
C PRO A 197 -23.75 -16.69 -18.59
N ASP A 198 -23.15 -17.87 -18.39
CA ASP A 198 -22.66 -18.33 -17.09
C ASP A 198 -21.32 -17.70 -16.68
N TRP A 199 -20.63 -17.02 -17.61
CA TRP A 199 -19.39 -16.31 -17.35
C TRP A 199 -19.68 -14.98 -16.64
N PRO A 200 -18.82 -14.57 -15.70
CA PRO A 200 -18.94 -13.26 -15.06
C PRO A 200 -18.97 -12.11 -16.07
N THR A 201 -19.81 -11.11 -15.81
CA THR A 201 -19.82 -9.88 -16.60
C THR A 201 -18.68 -8.97 -16.15
N ILE A 202 -18.00 -8.34 -17.11
CA ILE A 202 -17.03 -7.26 -16.88
C ILE A 202 -17.46 -6.10 -17.76
N ASP A 203 -18.13 -5.11 -17.17
CA ASP A 203 -18.62 -3.95 -17.91
C ASP A 203 -17.50 -2.97 -18.23
N ASP A 204 -17.69 -2.07 -19.18
CA ASP A 204 -16.73 -0.97 -19.39
C ASP A 204 -16.92 0.11 -18.32
N VAL A 205 -15.82 0.66 -17.81
CA VAL A 205 -15.88 1.84 -16.95
C VAL A 205 -15.90 3.06 -17.84
N GLY A 206 -17.01 3.79 -17.81
CA GLY A 206 -17.09 5.13 -18.40
C GLY A 206 -16.17 6.13 -17.68
N PRO A 207 -15.90 7.29 -18.29
CA PRO A 207 -15.13 8.33 -17.62
C PRO A 207 -15.83 8.83 -16.33
N PRO A 208 -15.11 9.56 -15.45
CA PRO A 208 -15.70 10.31 -14.34
C PRO A 208 -16.98 11.06 -14.74
N ARG A 209 -17.96 11.10 -13.84
CA ARG A 209 -19.26 11.74 -14.11
C ARG A 209 -19.13 13.23 -14.48
N ASP A 210 -18.09 13.87 -13.97
CA ASP A 210 -17.74 15.27 -14.14
C ASP A 210 -16.51 15.47 -15.05
N ALA A 211 -16.13 14.46 -15.84
CA ALA A 211 -14.96 14.53 -16.69
C ALA A 211 -15.09 15.61 -17.77
N LYS A 212 -14.13 16.53 -17.81
CA LYS A 212 -13.96 17.55 -18.87
C LYS A 212 -13.34 16.95 -20.13
N PHE A 213 -12.42 15.99 -19.97
CA PHE A 213 -11.69 15.38 -21.09
C PHE A 213 -12.12 13.93 -21.37
N GLY A 214 -13.20 13.47 -20.74
CA GLY A 214 -13.75 12.13 -20.93
C GLY A 214 -12.71 11.04 -20.62
N THR A 215 -12.38 10.22 -21.61
CA THR A 215 -11.41 9.12 -21.46
C THR A 215 -9.97 9.60 -21.34
N ASP A 216 -9.68 10.86 -21.61
CA ASP A 216 -8.32 11.38 -21.62
C ASP A 216 -7.82 11.83 -20.25
N GLY A 217 -8.58 11.59 -19.18
CA GLY A 217 -8.24 11.94 -17.79
C GLY A 217 -8.25 13.45 -17.52
N GLU A 218 -8.39 13.84 -16.26
CA GLU A 218 -8.44 15.26 -15.88
C GLU A 218 -7.05 15.90 -15.78
N SER A 219 -6.97 17.19 -16.12
CA SER A 219 -5.74 17.98 -16.04
C SER A 219 -5.24 18.11 -14.61
N TRP A 220 -3.93 17.95 -14.41
CA TRP A 220 -3.33 18.03 -13.08
C TRP A 220 -3.22 19.49 -12.64
N ASN A 221 -3.33 19.73 -11.34
CA ASN A 221 -3.18 21.06 -10.73
C ASN A 221 -2.04 21.09 -9.70
N ARG A 222 -1.52 19.93 -9.31
CA ARG A 222 -0.48 19.80 -8.29
C ARG A 222 0.56 18.77 -8.70
N LEU A 223 1.83 19.12 -8.54
CA LEU A 223 2.97 18.21 -8.56
C LEU A 223 3.59 18.19 -7.16
N GLN A 224 3.73 17.00 -6.57
CA GLN A 224 4.46 16.79 -5.33
C GLN A 224 5.71 15.94 -5.58
N LEU A 225 6.84 16.35 -5.02
CA LEU A 225 8.10 15.62 -5.03
C LEU A 225 8.52 15.32 -3.59
N ILE A 226 8.93 14.09 -3.31
CA ILE A 226 9.49 13.69 -2.01
C ILE A 226 10.95 13.35 -2.23
N LEU A 227 11.83 14.18 -1.67
CA LEU A 227 13.26 14.18 -1.97
C LEU A 227 14.10 13.95 -0.72
N ARG A 228 15.28 13.34 -0.86
CA ARG A 228 16.32 13.31 0.19
C ARG A 228 17.63 13.86 -0.35
N SER A 229 18.49 14.29 0.57
CA SER A 229 19.80 14.84 0.22
C SER A 229 20.64 13.82 -0.54
N GLY A 230 21.20 14.26 -1.68
CA GLY A 230 22.25 13.54 -2.40
C GLY A 230 23.67 14.04 -2.07
N GLY A 231 23.81 14.86 -1.03
CA GLY A 231 25.07 15.49 -0.59
C GLY A 231 25.14 17.00 -0.80
N GLN A 232 24.24 17.59 -1.61
CA GLN A 232 24.16 19.04 -1.87
C GLN A 232 22.68 19.46 -1.97
N PRO A 233 22.37 20.77 -1.81
CA PRO A 233 21.07 21.32 -2.20
C PRO A 233 20.74 20.99 -3.66
N ALA A 234 19.45 20.98 -3.99
CA ALA A 234 18.99 20.73 -5.35
C ALA A 234 18.11 21.89 -5.84
N ASN A 235 18.29 22.31 -7.09
CA ASN A 235 17.39 23.27 -7.73
C ASN A 235 16.47 22.52 -8.69
N LEU A 236 15.17 22.59 -8.44
CA LEU A 236 14.16 21.95 -9.27
C LEU A 236 13.64 22.96 -10.29
N HIS A 237 13.70 22.62 -11.57
CA HIS A 237 13.05 23.40 -12.63
C HIS A 237 11.87 22.58 -13.18
N VAL A 238 10.66 23.08 -12.97
CA VAL A 238 9.43 22.46 -13.46
C VAL A 238 8.91 23.26 -14.63
N ARG A 239 8.64 22.60 -15.75
CA ARG A 239 7.87 23.14 -16.87
C ARG A 239 6.60 22.32 -17.03
N TYR A 240 5.51 22.93 -17.43
CA TYR A 240 4.29 22.20 -17.75
C TYR A 240 3.54 22.86 -18.90
N GLU A 241 2.88 22.02 -19.70
CA GLU A 241 1.98 22.42 -20.77
C GLU A 241 0.55 22.38 -20.23
N ASP A 242 -0.14 23.52 -20.25
CA ASP A 242 -1.52 23.60 -19.79
C ASP A 242 -2.52 23.15 -20.87
N GLU A 243 -3.81 23.22 -20.54
CA GLU A 243 -4.92 22.80 -21.41
C GLU A 243 -5.02 23.58 -22.73
N THR A 244 -4.40 24.77 -22.79
CA THR A 244 -4.36 25.61 -24.00
C THR A 244 -3.16 25.30 -24.89
N GLY A 245 -2.26 24.42 -24.44
CA GLY A 245 -0.96 24.15 -25.07
C GLY A 245 0.12 25.15 -24.69
N GLN A 246 -0.15 26.09 -23.77
CA GLN A 246 0.83 27.06 -23.31
C GLN A 246 1.80 26.43 -22.31
N TRP A 247 3.10 26.72 -22.50
CA TRP A 247 4.15 26.28 -21.58
C TRP A 247 4.40 27.29 -20.47
N ASN A 248 4.38 26.80 -19.25
CA ASN A 248 4.64 27.55 -18.02
C ASN A 248 5.88 26.97 -17.32
N SER A 249 6.55 27.75 -16.47
CA SER A 249 7.72 27.27 -15.73
C SER A 249 7.84 27.84 -14.32
N GLN A 250 8.41 27.04 -13.42
CA GLN A 250 8.68 27.39 -12.03
C GLN A 250 10.01 26.81 -11.58
N LYS A 251 10.65 27.46 -10.61
CA LYS A 251 11.90 26.99 -10.01
C LYS A 251 11.80 27.02 -8.49
N LYS A 252 12.33 26.00 -7.83
CA LYS A 252 12.49 25.99 -6.36
C LYS A 252 13.82 25.40 -5.97
N GLU A 253 14.52 26.09 -5.08
CA GLU A 253 15.66 25.52 -4.37
C GLU A 253 15.16 24.63 -3.23
N VAL A 254 15.86 23.51 -3.02
CA VAL A 254 15.56 22.54 -1.97
C VAL A 254 16.83 22.34 -1.15
N SER A 255 16.79 22.86 0.07
CA SER A 255 17.79 22.56 1.10
C SER A 255 17.31 21.39 1.96
N PHE A 256 18.23 20.53 2.38
CA PHE A 256 17.90 19.33 3.15
C PHE A 256 18.37 19.48 4.60
N SER A 257 17.43 19.47 5.56
CA SER A 257 17.72 19.60 6.99
C SER A 257 17.59 18.26 7.74
N GLY A 258 18.14 17.19 7.16
CA GLY A 258 17.95 15.81 7.64
C GLY A 258 16.59 15.21 7.24
N GLY A 259 16.57 13.90 6.98
CA GLY A 259 15.37 13.21 6.48
C GLY A 259 14.99 13.57 5.04
N CYS A 260 13.72 13.38 4.69
CA CYS A 260 13.15 13.74 3.40
C CYS A 260 12.48 15.12 3.43
N GLN A 261 12.32 15.74 2.26
CA GLN A 261 11.67 17.02 2.04
C GLN A 261 10.55 16.84 1.02
N SER A 262 9.36 17.33 1.33
CA SER A 262 8.23 17.38 0.41
C SER A 262 8.19 18.75 -0.26
N VAL A 263 8.18 18.78 -1.59
CA VAL A 263 8.18 20.00 -2.39
C VAL A 263 7.01 19.95 -3.34
N GLU A 264 6.13 20.95 -3.25
CA GLU A 264 4.94 21.03 -4.09
C GLU A 264 5.05 22.18 -5.10
N PHE A 265 4.49 21.97 -6.29
CA PHE A 265 4.31 22.98 -7.34
C PHE A 265 2.84 23.03 -7.72
N ALA A 266 2.28 24.24 -7.80
CA ALA A 266 0.99 24.45 -8.43
C ALA A 266 1.19 24.43 -9.94
N ILE A 267 0.53 23.53 -10.65
CA ILE A 267 0.67 23.34 -12.10
C ILE A 267 -0.72 23.36 -12.75
N PRO A 268 -1.50 24.46 -12.59
CA PRO A 268 -2.91 24.51 -12.97
C PRO A 268 -3.15 24.09 -14.42
N GLY A 269 -4.07 23.14 -14.62
CA GLY A 269 -4.45 22.67 -15.94
C GLY A 269 -3.36 21.89 -16.69
N ALA A 270 -2.35 21.37 -16.00
CA ALA A 270 -1.24 20.68 -16.65
C ALA A 270 -1.68 19.36 -17.32
N ARG A 271 -1.42 19.26 -18.62
CA ARG A 271 -1.54 18.02 -19.41
C ARG A 271 -0.22 17.28 -19.54
N LYS A 272 0.89 17.99 -19.43
CA LYS A 272 2.26 17.47 -19.48
C LYS A 272 3.16 18.22 -18.53
N VAL A 273 4.07 17.53 -17.86
CA VAL A 273 5.00 18.08 -16.86
C VAL A 273 6.41 17.57 -17.13
N GLU A 274 7.38 18.48 -17.13
CA GLU A 274 8.81 18.22 -17.21
C GLU A 274 9.47 18.71 -15.92
N VAL A 275 10.21 17.83 -15.24
CA VAL A 275 10.96 18.17 -14.02
C VAL A 275 12.43 17.92 -14.27
N THR A 276 13.23 18.99 -14.28
CA THR A 276 14.69 18.94 -14.36
C THR A 276 15.28 19.14 -12.97
N PHE A 277 16.17 18.23 -12.58
CA PHE A 277 16.84 18.22 -11.29
C PHE A 277 18.27 18.75 -11.43
N MET A 278 18.51 19.97 -10.97
CA MET A 278 19.85 20.51 -10.78
C MET A 278 20.40 20.04 -9.43
N GLY A 279 21.64 19.57 -9.40
CA GLY A 279 22.15 18.67 -8.36
C GLY A 279 21.73 17.21 -8.56
N ARG A 280 21.93 16.36 -7.53
CA ARG A 280 21.68 14.90 -7.59
C ARG A 280 20.93 14.37 -6.36
N PRO A 281 19.75 14.93 -6.02
CA PRO A 281 18.98 14.44 -4.88
C PRO A 281 18.50 13.01 -5.10
N TRP A 282 18.20 12.31 -4.01
CA TRP A 282 17.37 11.12 -4.06
C TRP A 282 15.91 11.53 -4.24
N ILE A 283 15.19 10.82 -5.08
CA ILE A 283 13.79 11.06 -5.43
C ILE A 283 13.01 9.82 -5.02
N ASP A 284 12.28 9.91 -3.91
CA ASP A 284 11.55 8.81 -3.29
C ASP A 284 10.08 8.73 -3.78
N GLY A 285 9.56 9.85 -4.30
CA GLY A 285 8.22 9.94 -4.86
C GLY A 285 8.04 11.17 -5.75
N MET A 286 7.24 11.02 -6.79
CA MET A 286 6.73 12.09 -7.64
C MET A 286 5.24 11.82 -7.82
N ALA A 287 4.35 12.73 -7.42
CA ALA A 287 2.92 12.58 -7.57
C ALA A 287 2.31 13.73 -8.36
N VAL A 288 1.33 13.43 -9.20
CA VAL A 288 0.53 14.42 -9.93
C VAL A 288 -0.95 14.23 -9.63
N GLU A 289 -1.61 15.31 -9.27
CA GLU A 289 -2.97 15.29 -8.71
C GLU A 289 -3.78 16.48 -9.20
N THR A 290 -5.11 16.33 -9.18
CA THR A 290 -6.08 17.41 -9.41
C THR A 290 -6.41 18.12 -8.08
N ASP A 291 -7.48 18.91 -8.05
CA ASP A 291 -7.95 19.57 -6.82
C ASP A 291 -8.97 18.76 -6.03
N ALA A 292 -9.65 17.81 -6.66
CA ALA A 292 -10.66 16.98 -6.05
C ALA A 292 -10.77 15.61 -6.71
N GLY A 293 -11.05 14.57 -5.93
CA GLY A 293 -11.31 13.23 -6.44
C GLY A 293 -10.43 12.17 -5.81
N VAL A 294 -10.35 11.00 -6.44
CA VAL A 294 -9.48 9.90 -6.00
C VAL A 294 -8.20 9.83 -6.83
N SER A 295 -7.08 9.97 -6.15
CA SER A 295 -5.71 9.78 -6.65
C SER A 295 -5.27 8.35 -6.36
N PHE A 296 -4.91 7.57 -7.38
CA PHE A 296 -4.67 6.13 -7.24
C PHE A 296 -3.27 5.72 -7.70
N SER A 297 -2.43 5.34 -6.75
CA SER A 297 -1.03 4.98 -6.97
C SER A 297 -0.82 3.47 -7.01
N SER A 298 -0.31 2.92 -8.11
CA SER A 298 0.04 1.48 -8.22
C SER A 298 1.55 1.28 -8.07
N ILE A 299 1.98 0.49 -7.09
CA ILE A 299 3.39 0.16 -6.84
C ILE A 299 3.62 -1.35 -6.97
N VAL A 300 4.20 -1.75 -8.09
CA VAL A 300 4.48 -3.15 -8.42
C VAL A 300 5.87 -3.57 -7.95
N MET A 301 5.92 -4.57 -7.08
CA MET A 301 7.11 -5.21 -6.50
C MET A 301 7.21 -6.66 -6.97
N ARG A 302 7.49 -6.83 -8.27
CA ARG A 302 7.48 -8.14 -8.93
C ARG A 302 8.37 -9.15 -8.21
N GLY A 303 7.80 -10.29 -7.80
CA GLY A 303 8.53 -11.42 -7.21
C GLY A 303 9.11 -11.18 -5.81
N LEU A 304 8.70 -10.11 -5.12
CA LEU A 304 9.14 -9.81 -3.76
C LEU A 304 8.11 -10.31 -2.74
N HIS A 305 8.58 -10.58 -1.53
CA HIS A 305 7.71 -10.70 -0.36
C HIS A 305 7.29 -9.32 0.12
N GLN A 306 6.05 -9.16 0.61
CA GLN A 306 5.55 -7.87 1.09
C GLN A 306 6.40 -7.28 2.21
N ALA A 307 6.86 -8.18 3.09
CA ALA A 307 7.67 -7.84 4.25
C ALA A 307 9.03 -7.22 3.91
N TRP A 308 9.53 -7.36 2.68
CA TRP A 308 10.84 -6.79 2.32
C TRP A 308 10.85 -5.26 2.30
N LEU A 309 9.68 -4.61 2.32
CA LEU A 309 9.56 -3.18 2.65
C LEU A 309 10.13 -2.83 4.03
N LEU A 310 10.29 -3.80 4.95
CA LEU A 310 10.97 -3.59 6.22
C LEU A 310 12.43 -3.16 6.06
N GLY A 311 13.05 -3.43 4.91
CA GLY A 311 14.40 -2.99 4.61
C GLY A 311 14.51 -1.49 4.36
N VAL A 312 13.40 -0.78 4.13
CA VAL A 312 13.39 0.68 4.10
C VAL A 312 13.70 1.21 5.51
N PRO A 313 14.68 2.11 5.69
CA PRO A 313 14.98 2.70 6.99
C PRO A 313 13.75 3.33 7.65
N GLU A 314 13.59 3.15 8.96
CA GLU A 314 12.45 3.66 9.75
C GLU A 314 12.17 5.14 9.49
N ALA A 315 13.21 5.98 9.54
CA ALA A 315 13.09 7.41 9.33
C ALA A 315 12.63 7.77 7.91
N GLN A 316 13.06 7.00 6.90
CA GLN A 316 12.70 7.24 5.50
C GLN A 316 11.26 6.79 5.22
N MET A 317 10.87 5.64 5.80
CA MET A 317 9.48 5.17 5.78
C MET A 317 8.55 6.21 6.43
N GLN A 318 8.81 6.61 7.68
CA GLN A 318 7.97 7.58 8.38
C GLN A 318 7.92 8.92 7.63
N CYS A 319 9.06 9.43 7.16
CA CYS A 319 9.10 10.71 6.45
C CYS A 319 8.27 10.67 5.16
N GLY A 320 8.49 9.65 4.31
CA GLY A 320 7.79 9.57 3.03
C GLY A 320 6.30 9.31 3.17
N TYR A 321 5.86 8.41 4.07
CA TYR A 321 4.43 8.18 4.30
C TYR A 321 3.74 9.40 4.93
N ARG A 322 4.39 10.14 5.85
CA ARG A 322 3.84 11.39 6.41
C ARG A 322 3.83 12.55 5.41
N ALA A 323 4.75 12.54 4.44
CA ALA A 323 4.76 13.51 3.35
C ALA A 323 3.67 13.23 2.31
N TYR A 324 3.52 11.97 1.90
CA TYR A 324 2.52 11.56 0.91
C TYR A 324 1.10 11.47 1.48
N LYS A 325 0.94 11.11 2.75
CA LYS A 325 -0.36 11.04 3.46
C LYS A 325 -1.43 10.24 2.68
N PRO A 326 -1.22 8.94 2.40
CA PRO A 326 -2.28 8.10 1.84
C PRO A 326 -3.46 8.00 2.81
N ASP A 327 -4.68 7.90 2.28
CA ASP A 327 -5.91 7.67 3.05
C ASP A 327 -6.28 6.18 3.10
N LEU A 328 -5.88 5.42 2.06
CA LEU A 328 -6.00 3.96 2.00
C LEU A 328 -4.71 3.35 1.45
N ILE A 329 -4.18 2.33 2.14
CA ILE A 329 -3.07 1.53 1.63
C ILE A 329 -3.56 0.09 1.40
N ILE A 330 -3.42 -0.40 0.17
CA ILE A 330 -3.81 -1.77 -0.20
C ILE A 330 -2.54 -2.60 -0.41
N PHE A 331 -2.49 -3.80 0.17
CA PHE A 331 -1.44 -4.79 -0.06
C PHE A 331 -2.02 -6.05 -0.70
N GLN A 332 -1.56 -6.38 -1.91
CA GLN A 332 -1.83 -7.65 -2.57
C GLN A 332 -0.53 -8.46 -2.68
N PHE A 333 -0.38 -9.46 -1.83
CA PHE A 333 0.80 -10.34 -1.79
C PHE A 333 0.41 -11.71 -1.26
N GLY A 334 1.36 -12.63 -1.18
CA GLY A 334 1.18 -13.96 -0.61
C GLY A 334 1.49 -15.08 -1.57
N ILE A 335 1.49 -14.84 -2.89
CA ILE A 335 1.84 -15.87 -3.89
C ILE A 335 3.31 -16.27 -3.77
N ASN A 336 4.21 -15.30 -3.63
CA ASN A 336 5.66 -15.53 -3.49
C ASN A 336 6.01 -16.09 -2.11
N GLU A 337 5.36 -15.62 -1.05
CA GLU A 337 5.52 -16.14 0.30
C GLU A 337 5.04 -17.59 0.41
N SER A 338 3.89 -17.90 -0.22
CA SER A 338 3.41 -19.27 -0.33
C SER A 338 4.46 -20.13 -0.99
N GLN A 339 5.06 -19.65 -2.10
CA GLN A 339 6.09 -20.40 -2.82
C GLN A 339 7.28 -20.75 -1.94
N THR A 340 7.83 -19.75 -1.26
CA THR A 340 8.98 -19.92 -0.38
C THR A 340 8.67 -20.89 0.76
N LEU A 341 7.46 -20.80 1.35
CA LEU A 341 7.06 -21.68 2.44
C LEU A 341 6.84 -23.13 1.96
N HIS A 342 6.23 -23.33 0.79
CA HIS A 342 5.97 -24.68 0.25
C HIS A 342 7.26 -25.45 -0.07
N TYR A 343 8.27 -24.76 -0.60
CA TYR A 343 9.57 -25.37 -0.86
C TYR A 343 10.51 -25.38 0.36
N ALA A 344 10.01 -25.02 1.54
CA ALA A 344 10.76 -24.99 2.79
C ALA A 344 12.12 -24.28 2.66
N VAL A 345 12.16 -23.15 1.94
CA VAL A 345 13.41 -22.42 1.69
C VAL A 345 14.00 -21.98 3.03
N GLU A 346 15.28 -22.28 3.22
CA GLU A 346 15.99 -22.02 4.47
C GLU A 346 15.87 -20.55 4.90
N GLY A 347 15.60 -20.35 6.19
CA GLY A 347 15.51 -19.03 6.78
C GLY A 347 14.14 -18.35 6.65
N PHE A 348 13.12 -19.01 6.07
CA PHE A 348 11.74 -18.53 6.04
C PHE A 348 10.77 -19.55 6.67
N THR A 349 9.95 -19.10 7.63
CA THR A 349 8.94 -19.92 8.30
C THR A 349 7.62 -19.16 8.43
N ALA A 350 6.54 -19.86 8.76
CA ALA A 350 5.23 -19.26 9.02
C ALA A 350 5.30 -18.21 10.15
N GLU A 351 6.00 -18.52 11.24
CA GLU A 351 6.18 -17.64 12.40
C GLU A 351 6.98 -16.39 12.02
N LYS A 352 8.04 -16.57 11.23
CA LYS A 352 8.82 -15.43 10.73
C LYS A 352 7.97 -14.55 9.84
N TYR A 353 7.18 -15.13 8.94
CA TYR A 353 6.29 -14.38 8.07
C TYR A 353 5.27 -13.57 8.88
N GLU A 354 4.57 -14.20 9.83
CA GLU A 354 3.60 -13.52 10.70
C GLU A 354 4.25 -12.36 11.48
N GLY A 355 5.42 -12.59 12.10
CA GLY A 355 6.16 -11.55 12.81
C GLY A 355 6.61 -10.39 11.91
N GLN A 356 7.00 -10.68 10.67
CA GLN A 356 7.34 -9.67 9.68
C GLN A 356 6.12 -8.82 9.28
N LEU A 357 4.95 -9.43 9.10
CA LEU A 357 3.73 -8.69 8.77
C LEU A 357 3.30 -7.77 9.89
N ARG A 358 3.28 -8.28 11.13
CA ARG A 358 2.94 -7.47 12.30
C ARG A 358 3.87 -6.27 12.44
N ARG A 359 5.17 -6.47 12.21
CA ARG A 359 6.15 -5.38 12.22
C ARG A 359 5.91 -4.38 11.08
N LEU A 360 5.63 -4.84 9.86
CA LEU A 360 5.41 -3.96 8.71
C LEU A 360 4.16 -3.09 8.92
N TYR A 361 3.02 -3.70 9.22
CA TYR A 361 1.77 -2.96 9.42
C TYR A 361 1.83 -2.05 10.65
N GLY A 362 2.46 -2.49 11.74
CA GLY A 362 2.68 -1.63 12.91
C GLY A 362 3.52 -0.38 12.59
N ARG A 363 4.56 -0.51 11.74
CA ARG A 363 5.34 0.65 11.26
C ARG A 363 4.49 1.60 10.40
N LEU A 364 3.63 1.05 9.55
CA LEU A 364 2.73 1.84 8.70
C LEU A 364 1.67 2.58 9.52
N GLN A 365 0.97 1.91 10.44
CA GLN A 365 0.00 2.53 11.34
C GLN A 365 0.65 3.63 12.19
N LYS A 366 1.91 3.46 12.62
CA LYS A 366 2.67 4.51 13.32
C LYS A 366 3.05 5.68 12.41
N ALA A 367 3.35 5.42 11.14
CA ALA A 367 3.73 6.46 10.19
C ALA A 367 2.51 7.29 9.77
N VAL A 368 1.36 6.65 9.51
CA VAL A 368 0.12 7.24 9.00
C VAL A 368 -1.10 6.70 9.76
N PRO A 369 -1.32 7.14 11.01
CA PRO A 369 -2.42 6.62 11.85
C PRO A 369 -3.81 6.91 11.27
N GLU A 370 -3.93 7.95 10.43
CA GLU A 370 -5.19 8.32 9.79
C GLU A 370 -5.53 7.46 8.56
N ALA A 371 -4.59 6.67 8.05
CA ALA A 371 -4.80 5.83 6.88
C ALA A 371 -5.45 4.50 7.28
N SER A 372 -6.44 4.07 6.50
CA SER A 372 -6.92 2.69 6.55
C SER A 372 -5.94 1.78 5.78
N ILE A 373 -5.82 0.53 6.21
CA ILE A 373 -5.01 -0.48 5.52
C ILE A 373 -5.91 -1.65 5.15
N LEU A 374 -5.84 -2.09 3.89
CA LEU A 374 -6.53 -3.25 3.38
C LEU A 374 -5.53 -4.28 2.85
N VAL A 375 -5.72 -5.54 3.22
CA VAL A 375 -4.99 -6.67 2.66
C VAL A 375 -5.89 -7.39 1.67
N LEU A 376 -5.52 -7.37 0.39
CA LEU A 376 -6.10 -8.24 -0.62
C LEU A 376 -5.34 -9.57 -0.55
N GLY A 377 -5.94 -10.53 0.15
CA GLY A 377 -5.41 -11.86 0.34
C GLY A 377 -5.14 -12.58 -0.97
N PRO A 378 -4.18 -13.51 -0.99
CA PRO A 378 -3.87 -14.23 -2.21
C PRO A 378 -5.02 -15.17 -2.56
N TRP A 379 -5.18 -15.45 -3.85
CA TRP A 379 -6.12 -16.44 -4.34
C TRP A 379 -5.45 -17.76 -4.65
N ASP A 380 -6.25 -18.83 -4.62
CA ASP A 380 -5.77 -20.19 -4.85
C ASP A 380 -4.95 -20.33 -6.13
N ARG A 381 -4.02 -21.27 -6.15
CA ARG A 381 -3.24 -21.63 -7.33
C ARG A 381 -2.95 -23.12 -7.39
N LEU A 382 -2.73 -23.63 -8.60
CA LEU A 382 -2.39 -25.03 -8.82
C LEU A 382 -0.97 -25.19 -9.35
N LEU A 383 -0.26 -26.18 -8.80
CA LEU A 383 0.99 -26.67 -9.38
C LEU A 383 0.68 -27.69 -10.46
N LYS A 384 1.13 -27.41 -11.68
CA LYS A 384 1.14 -28.41 -12.75
C LYS A 384 2.43 -29.22 -12.66
N GLN A 385 2.34 -30.45 -12.14
CA GLN A 385 3.47 -31.38 -12.03
C GLN A 385 3.07 -32.73 -12.59
N ASN A 386 3.90 -33.28 -13.50
CA ASN A 386 3.69 -34.59 -14.14
C ASN A 386 2.28 -34.78 -14.72
N GLY A 387 1.72 -33.75 -15.36
CA GLY A 387 0.37 -33.78 -15.94
C GLY A 387 -0.78 -33.69 -14.93
N SER A 388 -0.48 -33.68 -13.63
CA SER A 388 -1.46 -33.54 -12.54
C SER A 388 -1.43 -32.13 -11.95
N PHE A 389 -2.58 -31.70 -11.44
CA PHE A 389 -2.70 -30.44 -10.70
C PHE A 389 -2.69 -30.72 -9.21
N GLN A 390 -1.72 -30.13 -8.51
CA GLN A 390 -1.57 -30.26 -7.06
C GLN A 390 -1.95 -28.94 -6.37
N PRO A 391 -2.70 -29.00 -5.24
CA PRO A 391 -2.96 -27.82 -4.42
C PRO A 391 -1.67 -27.23 -3.84
N TYR A 392 -1.65 -25.92 -3.68
CA TYR A 392 -0.56 -25.22 -3.02
C TYR A 392 -0.80 -25.12 -1.50
N GLN A 393 -0.51 -26.17 -0.72
CA GLN A 393 -0.89 -26.21 0.71
C GLN A 393 -0.43 -24.97 1.52
N ALA A 394 0.79 -24.49 1.28
CA ALA A 394 1.32 -23.29 1.94
C ALA A 394 0.49 -22.02 1.71
N HIS A 395 -0.34 -22.01 0.68
CA HIS A 395 -1.23 -20.90 0.35
C HIS A 395 -2.34 -20.74 1.39
N THR A 396 -2.88 -21.84 1.90
CA THR A 396 -3.84 -21.80 3.01
C THR A 396 -3.18 -21.21 4.25
N THR A 397 -1.94 -21.63 4.56
CA THR A 397 -1.17 -21.10 5.69
C THR A 397 -0.92 -19.60 5.55
N VAL A 398 -0.45 -19.14 4.40
CA VAL A 398 -0.18 -17.72 4.14
C VAL A 398 -1.45 -16.87 4.20
N ARG A 399 -2.55 -17.33 3.58
CA ARG A 399 -3.87 -16.70 3.67
C ARG A 399 -4.30 -16.52 5.11
N GLN A 400 -4.26 -17.60 5.90
CA GLN A 400 -4.68 -17.58 7.30
C GLN A 400 -3.81 -16.66 8.16
N ILE A 401 -2.49 -16.64 7.94
CA ILE A 401 -1.59 -15.70 8.63
C ILE A 401 -1.96 -14.25 8.29
N GLN A 402 -2.11 -13.91 7.00
CA GLN A 402 -2.47 -12.55 6.61
C GLN A 402 -3.80 -12.11 7.20
N LYS A 403 -4.82 -12.99 7.17
CA LYS A 403 -6.15 -12.71 7.70
C LYS A 403 -6.15 -12.54 9.21
N ARG A 404 -5.41 -13.38 9.93
CA ARG A 404 -5.24 -13.26 11.39
C ARG A 404 -4.51 -11.98 11.77
N VAL A 405 -3.43 -11.64 11.06
CA VAL A 405 -2.72 -10.38 11.29
C VAL A 405 -3.62 -9.18 11.00
N ALA A 406 -4.42 -9.22 9.93
CA ALA A 406 -5.39 -8.19 9.62
C ALA A 406 -6.43 -8.06 10.74
N HIS A 407 -7.02 -9.17 11.17
CA HIS A 407 -7.94 -9.21 12.30
C HIS A 407 -7.35 -8.59 13.58
N ASP A 408 -6.18 -9.06 14.01
CA ASP A 408 -5.57 -8.65 15.28
C ASP A 408 -5.08 -7.19 15.28
N LEU A 409 -4.73 -6.65 14.11
CA LEU A 409 -4.28 -5.28 13.95
C LEU A 409 -5.39 -4.32 13.47
N ASN A 410 -6.63 -4.81 13.42
CA ASN A 410 -7.81 -4.08 12.95
C ASN A 410 -7.65 -3.53 11.52
N LEU A 411 -7.06 -4.31 10.62
CA LEU A 411 -6.92 -3.98 9.19
C LEU A 411 -8.08 -4.60 8.41
N ALA A 412 -8.46 -3.98 7.30
CA ALA A 412 -9.40 -4.60 6.38
C ALA A 412 -8.76 -5.80 5.67
N TYR A 413 -9.57 -6.80 5.34
CA TYR A 413 -9.13 -7.98 4.60
C TYR A 413 -10.15 -8.36 3.55
N PHE A 414 -9.73 -8.52 2.30
CA PHE A 414 -10.54 -9.12 1.24
C PHE A 414 -9.92 -10.45 0.83
N ASP A 415 -10.70 -11.51 0.90
CA ASP A 415 -10.24 -12.88 0.75
C ASP A 415 -10.29 -13.35 -0.71
N GLY A 416 -9.18 -13.14 -1.43
CA GLY A 416 -9.05 -13.54 -2.84
C GLY A 416 -9.27 -15.04 -3.05
N TYR A 417 -8.93 -15.88 -2.06
CA TYR A 417 -9.15 -17.32 -2.12
C TYR A 417 -10.65 -17.66 -2.10
N ILE A 418 -11.37 -17.17 -1.09
CA ILE A 418 -12.82 -17.38 -0.96
C ILE A 418 -13.57 -16.79 -2.16
N PHE A 419 -13.11 -15.65 -2.68
CA PHE A 419 -13.67 -15.05 -3.90
C PHE A 419 -13.65 -16.02 -5.08
N PHE A 420 -12.49 -16.59 -5.41
CA PHE A 420 -12.41 -17.54 -6.52
C PHE A 420 -13.06 -18.88 -6.20
N GLU A 421 -13.04 -19.34 -4.95
CA GLU A 421 -13.76 -20.54 -4.53
C GLU A 421 -15.27 -20.41 -4.78
N ARG A 422 -15.89 -19.31 -4.31
CA ARG A 422 -17.32 -19.02 -4.49
C ARG A 422 -17.75 -18.89 -5.95
N THR A 423 -16.80 -18.66 -6.86
CA THR A 423 -17.05 -18.53 -8.31
C THR A 423 -16.73 -19.82 -9.10
N GLY A 424 -16.44 -20.92 -8.39
CA GLY A 424 -16.21 -22.25 -8.95
C GLY A 424 -14.75 -22.70 -8.95
N GLY A 425 -13.88 -21.99 -8.24
CA GLY A 425 -12.47 -22.32 -8.04
C GLY A 425 -11.55 -21.95 -9.20
N ILE A 426 -10.25 -22.05 -8.94
CA ILE A 426 -9.21 -21.56 -9.85
C ILE A 426 -9.22 -22.24 -11.23
N ARG A 427 -9.60 -23.52 -11.32
CA ARG A 427 -9.72 -24.22 -12.61
C ARG A 427 -10.80 -23.61 -13.50
N LYS A 428 -11.94 -23.23 -12.90
CA LYS A 428 -13.04 -22.59 -13.63
C LYS A 428 -12.66 -21.17 -14.04
N ALA A 429 -11.91 -20.46 -13.19
CA ALA A 429 -11.34 -19.16 -13.54
C ALA A 429 -10.38 -19.26 -14.74
N VAL A 430 -9.54 -20.30 -14.81
CA VAL A 430 -8.67 -20.57 -15.97
C VAL A 430 -9.49 -20.91 -17.21
N SER A 431 -10.47 -21.81 -17.12
CA SER A 431 -11.30 -22.18 -18.28
C SER A 431 -12.13 -21.02 -18.83
N ARG A 432 -12.41 -20.02 -18.00
CA ARG A 432 -13.10 -18.77 -18.38
C ARG A 432 -12.13 -17.67 -18.82
N GLY A 433 -10.83 -17.91 -18.84
CA GLY A 433 -9.84 -16.91 -19.26
C GLY A 433 -9.63 -15.75 -18.28
N LEU A 434 -10.01 -15.91 -17.01
CA LEU A 434 -9.77 -14.94 -15.94
C LEU A 434 -8.38 -15.14 -15.29
N ILE A 435 -7.90 -16.37 -15.27
CA ILE A 435 -6.56 -16.73 -14.78
C ILE A 435 -5.79 -17.32 -15.95
N GLN A 436 -4.50 -17.02 -16.03
CA GLN A 436 -3.60 -17.53 -17.06
C GLN A 436 -3.45 -19.05 -16.93
N MET A 437 -2.97 -19.69 -18.01
CA MET A 437 -2.77 -21.15 -18.05
C MET A 437 -1.67 -21.66 -17.11
N ASP A 438 -0.99 -20.75 -16.39
CA ASP A 438 -0.09 -21.06 -15.28
C ASP A 438 -0.80 -21.22 -13.93
N TYR A 439 -2.14 -21.08 -13.91
CA TYR A 439 -3.00 -21.24 -12.74
C TYR A 439 -2.62 -20.32 -11.57
N THR A 440 -1.96 -19.19 -11.83
CA THR A 440 -1.43 -18.28 -10.81
C THR A 440 -1.77 -16.83 -11.14
N HIS A 441 -1.37 -16.34 -12.32
CA HIS A 441 -1.50 -14.93 -12.66
C HIS A 441 -2.87 -14.63 -13.26
N VAL A 442 -3.45 -13.48 -12.90
CA VAL A 442 -4.67 -12.99 -13.57
C VAL A 442 -4.37 -12.55 -15.01
N THR A 443 -5.37 -12.71 -15.87
CA THR A 443 -5.43 -12.01 -17.15
C THR A 443 -5.95 -10.58 -16.92
N TYR A 444 -5.95 -9.72 -17.95
CA TYR A 444 -6.62 -8.42 -17.83
C TYR A 444 -8.12 -8.52 -17.49
N PRO A 445 -8.90 -9.39 -18.16
CA PRO A 445 -10.26 -9.71 -17.72
C PRO A 445 -10.32 -10.16 -16.25
N GLY A 446 -9.46 -11.08 -15.82
CA GLY A 446 -9.44 -11.52 -14.43
C GLY A 446 -9.10 -10.42 -13.43
N GLY A 447 -8.14 -9.57 -13.76
CA GLY A 447 -7.77 -8.41 -12.94
C GLY A 447 -8.94 -7.43 -12.83
N HIS A 448 -9.66 -7.17 -13.93
CA HIS A 448 -10.87 -6.36 -13.89
C HIS A 448 -11.98 -7.00 -13.05
N TYR A 449 -12.18 -8.32 -13.17
CA TYR A 449 -13.18 -9.03 -12.38
C TYR A 449 -12.91 -8.99 -10.87
N VAL A 450 -11.65 -9.17 -10.46
CA VAL A 450 -11.24 -9.04 -9.06
C VAL A 450 -11.38 -7.58 -8.59
N ALA A 451 -11.00 -6.62 -9.43
CA ALA A 451 -11.16 -5.19 -9.13
C ALA A 451 -12.62 -4.80 -8.91
N ASP A 452 -13.53 -5.22 -9.78
CA ASP A 452 -14.97 -4.98 -9.65
C ASP A 452 -15.50 -5.56 -8.33
N ALA A 453 -15.12 -6.79 -7.99
CA ALA A 453 -15.55 -7.42 -6.75
C ALA A 453 -15.04 -6.69 -5.51
N LEU A 454 -13.75 -6.30 -5.48
CA LEU A 454 -13.18 -5.54 -4.37
C LEU A 454 -13.82 -4.15 -4.26
N TYR A 455 -14.00 -3.45 -5.38
CA TYR A 455 -14.64 -2.15 -5.41
C TYR A 455 -16.07 -2.22 -4.89
N ASN A 456 -16.89 -3.12 -5.43
CA ASN A 456 -18.28 -3.29 -5.00
C ASN A 456 -18.37 -3.64 -3.51
N GLN A 457 -17.51 -4.54 -3.01
CA GLN A 457 -17.47 -4.87 -1.59
C GLN A 457 -17.15 -3.64 -0.72
N LEU A 458 -16.20 -2.79 -1.14
CA LEU A 458 -15.86 -1.56 -0.42
C LEU A 458 -17.00 -0.54 -0.45
N ILE A 459 -17.70 -0.41 -1.58
CA ILE A 459 -18.81 0.53 -1.73
C ILE A 459 -20.06 0.06 -1.01
N ASP A 460 -20.37 -1.23 -1.02
CA ASP A 460 -21.50 -1.78 -0.28
C ASP A 460 -21.29 -1.62 1.23
N ASP A 461 -20.06 -1.86 1.71
CA ASP A 461 -19.71 -1.64 3.11
C ASP A 461 -19.70 -0.14 3.48
N TYR A 462 -19.23 0.74 2.58
CA TYR A 462 -19.35 2.20 2.75
C TYR A 462 -20.82 2.65 2.86
N ARG A 463 -21.71 2.12 2.01
CA ARG A 463 -23.16 2.43 2.05
C ARG A 463 -23.80 1.93 3.35
N ALA A 464 -23.38 0.77 3.86
CA ALA A 464 -23.84 0.27 5.15
C ALA A 464 -23.35 1.18 6.29
N TRP A 465 -22.08 1.59 6.27
CA TRP A 465 -21.50 2.51 7.25
C TRP A 465 -22.23 3.87 7.29
N LEU A 466 -22.70 4.39 6.15
CA LEU A 466 -23.51 5.63 6.11
C LEU A 466 -24.89 5.50 6.81
N GLN A 467 -25.35 4.28 7.07
CA GLN A 467 -26.64 4.00 7.71
C GLN A 467 -26.50 3.66 9.21
N GLU A 468 -25.28 3.42 9.68
CA GLU A 468 -24.91 3.24 11.09
C GLU A 468 -24.89 4.60 11.82
#